data_AF-A0A423STP5-F1
#
_entry.id   AF-A0A423STP5-F1
#
_cell.length_a   1.000
_cell.length_b   1.000
_cell.length_c   1.000
_cell.angle_alpha   90.00
_cell.angle_beta   90.00
_cell.angle_gamma   90.00
#
_symmetry.space_group_name_H-M   'P 1'
#
loop_
_entity.id
_entity.type
_entity.pdbx_description
1 polymer ?
#
loop_
_entity_poly.entity_id
_entity_poly.type
_entity_poly.pdbx_seq_one_letter_code
_entity_poly.pdbx_strand_id
1 'polypeptide(L)'
;MATHVAGIFDENLRNSVKSCKVLVVGAGGIGCELLKNLVLTGFEDIEVIDLDTIDVSNLNRQFLFQKQHVGRSKAEVSRESALRFNPKANIKAYHDSITT
;
A
#
# COMPACT_ATOMS: atom_id res chain seq x y z
N MET A 1 -10.82 -10.47 -3.69
CA MET A 1 -10.34 -11.20 -4.88
C MET A 1 -8.82 -11.28 -4.82
N ALA A 2 -8.26 -11.91 -3.79
CA ALA A 2 -6.83 -12.24 -3.66
C ALA A 2 -6.55 -13.65 -4.20
N THR A 3 -7.29 -14.02 -5.26
CA THR A 3 -7.66 -15.41 -5.54
C THR A 3 -6.81 -16.13 -6.59
N HIS A 4 -5.80 -15.53 -7.23
CA HIS A 4 -5.14 -16.20 -8.36
C HIS A 4 -3.62 -16.02 -8.48
N VAL A 5 -2.87 -16.10 -7.38
CA VAL A 5 -1.44 -16.44 -7.45
C VAL A 5 -1.20 -17.96 -7.32
N ALA A 6 -2.21 -18.68 -6.84
CA ALA A 6 -2.19 -20.14 -6.77
C ALA A 6 -2.05 -20.72 -8.18
N GLY A 7 -0.88 -21.33 -8.46
CA GLY A 7 -0.53 -21.90 -9.76
C GLY A 7 0.45 -21.08 -10.60
N ILE A 8 0.73 -19.82 -10.25
CA ILE A 8 1.77 -19.00 -10.91
C ILE A 8 3.08 -19.08 -10.14
N PHE A 9 3.01 -18.86 -8.82
CA PHE A 9 4.17 -19.00 -7.94
C PHE A 9 4.20 -20.40 -7.34
N ASP A 10 5.39 -20.97 -7.29
CA ASP A 10 5.66 -22.17 -6.50
C ASP A 10 5.42 -21.91 -5.01
N GLU A 11 5.34 -22.98 -4.23
CA GLU A 11 5.00 -22.90 -2.82
C GLU A 11 6.01 -22.10 -1.99
N ASN A 12 7.30 -22.25 -2.29
CA ASN A 12 8.36 -21.56 -1.55
C ASN A 12 8.29 -20.05 -1.80
N LEU A 13 8.09 -19.63 -3.05
CA LEU A 13 7.93 -18.22 -3.39
C LEU A 13 6.67 -17.63 -2.74
N ARG A 14 5.53 -18.34 -2.74
CA ARG A 14 4.31 -17.87 -2.06
C ARG A 14 4.53 -17.68 -0.56
N ASN A 15 5.20 -18.62 0.10
CA ASN A 15 5.49 -18.53 1.52
C ASN A 15 6.47 -17.39 1.82
N SER A 16 7.45 -17.17 0.94
CA SER A 16 8.39 -16.04 1.03
C SER A 16 7.66 -14.70 0.90
N VAL A 17 6.77 -14.55 -0.08
CA VAL A 17 5.96 -13.34 -0.27
C VAL A 17 5.08 -13.05 0.94
N LYS A 18 4.40 -14.06 1.49
CA LYS A 18 3.50 -13.89 2.65
C LYS A 18 4.24 -13.52 3.93
N SER A 19 5.42 -14.11 4.17
CA SER A 19 6.21 -13.87 5.38
C SER A 19 7.11 -12.65 5.32
N CYS A 20 7.27 -12.05 4.13
CA CYS A 20 8.09 -10.86 3.93
C CYS A 20 7.47 -9.63 4.61
N LYS A 21 8.31 -8.87 5.31
CA LYS A 21 7.96 -7.55 5.84
C LYS A 21 8.51 -6.48 4.90
N VAL A 22 7.64 -5.59 4.42
CA VAL A 22 8.00 -4.56 3.44
C VAL A 22 7.72 -3.19 4.00
N LEU A 23 8.72 -2.30 4.02
CA LEU A 23 8.52 -0.87 4.25
C LEU A 23 8.45 -0.15 2.90
N VAL A 24 7.32 0.50 2.64
CA VAL A 24 7.09 1.39 1.50
C VAL A 24 7.32 2.83 1.96
N VAL A 25 8.36 3.46 1.44
CA VAL A 25 8.67 4.87 1.69
C VAL A 25 8.06 5.72 0.58
N GLY A 26 7.02 6.47 0.92
CA GLY A 26 6.25 7.30 0.02
C GLY A 26 4.97 6.61 -0.48
N ALA A 27 3.84 7.29 -0.31
CA ALA A 27 2.50 6.96 -0.78
C ALA A 27 2.04 7.90 -1.93
N GLY A 28 2.99 8.46 -2.69
CA GLY A 28 2.75 9.24 -3.90
C GLY A 28 2.29 8.39 -5.09
N GLY A 29 2.49 8.88 -6.33
CA GLY A 29 2.01 8.20 -7.55
C GLY A 29 2.54 6.77 -7.70
N ILE A 30 3.86 6.60 -7.58
CA ILE A 30 4.52 5.30 -7.64
C ILE A 30 4.15 4.46 -6.41
N GLY A 31 4.17 5.06 -5.22
CA GLY A 31 3.82 4.39 -3.96
C GLY A 31 2.43 3.76 -3.98
N CYS A 32 1.44 4.46 -4.54
CA CYS A 32 0.08 3.95 -4.72
C CYS A 32 0.04 2.68 -5.58
N GLU A 33 0.71 2.71 -6.73
CA GLU A 33 0.76 1.56 -7.65
C GLU A 33 1.53 0.38 -7.03
N LEU A 34 2.65 0.66 -6.39
CA LEU A 34 3.46 -0.34 -5.69
C LEU A 34 2.66 -1.02 -4.58
N LEU A 35 2.02 -0.25 -3.69
CA LEU A 35 1.24 -0.78 -2.58
C LEU A 35 0.10 -1.68 -3.07
N LYS A 36 -0.64 -1.24 -4.10
CA LYS A 36 -1.68 -2.06 -4.73
C LYS A 36 -1.11 -3.37 -5.27
N ASN A 37 0.01 -3.32 -5.97
CA ASN A 37 0.64 -4.53 -6.53
C ASN A 37 1.10 -5.48 -5.43
N LEU A 38 1.75 -4.98 -4.37
CA LEU A 38 2.18 -5.80 -3.23
C LEU A 38 0.98 -6.52 -2.60
N VAL A 39 -0.07 -5.77 -2.29
CA VAL A 39 -1.28 -6.29 -1.65
C VAL A 39 -2.01 -7.32 -2.53
N LEU A 40 -2.10 -7.07 -3.84
CA LEU A 40 -2.73 -8.01 -4.78
C LEU A 40 -1.87 -9.25 -5.08
N THR A 41 -0.54 -9.14 -4.93
CA THR A 41 0.41 -10.23 -5.13
C THR A 41 0.50 -11.14 -3.89
N GLY A 42 -0.06 -10.72 -2.76
CA GLY A 42 -0.16 -11.54 -1.55
C GLY A 42 0.86 -11.22 -0.47
N PHE A 43 1.51 -10.05 -0.53
CA PHE A 43 2.23 -9.53 0.63
C PHE A 43 1.23 -9.17 1.73
N GLU A 44 1.49 -9.65 2.94
CA GLU A 44 0.57 -9.49 4.07
C GLU A 44 1.10 -8.55 5.15
N ASP A 45 2.41 -8.36 5.32
CA ASP A 45 2.97 -7.48 6.36
C ASP A 45 3.68 -6.27 5.74
N ILE A 46 2.99 -5.13 5.70
CA ILE A 46 3.44 -3.92 5.00
C ILE A 46 3.41 -2.73 5.95
N GLU A 47 4.47 -1.94 5.93
CA GLU A 47 4.55 -0.63 6.55
C GLU A 47 4.59 0.44 5.46
N VAL A 48 3.85 1.54 5.63
CA VAL A 48 3.84 2.67 4.70
C VAL A 48 4.16 3.93 5.48
N ILE A 49 5.14 4.70 5.02
CA ILE A 49 5.50 5.99 5.60
C ILE A 49 5.44 7.08 4.53
N ASP A 50 4.78 8.19 4.83
CA ASP A 50 4.74 9.39 3.98
C ASP A 50 4.46 10.62 4.85
N LEU A 51 5.19 11.72 4.63
CA LEU A 51 5.07 12.95 5.42
C LEU A 51 3.97 13.89 4.92
N ASP A 52 3.45 13.66 3.70
CA ASP A 52 2.53 14.57 3.05
C ASP A 52 1.07 14.28 3.40
N THR A 53 0.25 15.33 3.28
CA THR A 53 -1.21 15.23 3.16
C THR A 53 -1.64 15.22 1.70
N ILE A 54 -2.85 14.74 1.45
CA ILE A 54 -3.43 14.65 0.10
C ILE A 54 -3.84 16.04 -0.40
N ASP A 55 -3.38 16.42 -1.59
CA ASP A 55 -3.80 17.62 -2.31
C ASP A 55 -4.67 17.27 -3.53
N VAL A 56 -5.51 18.20 -3.99
CA VAL A 56 -6.35 18.02 -5.20
C VAL A 56 -5.51 17.70 -6.43
N SER A 57 -4.34 18.32 -6.57
CA SER A 57 -3.40 18.06 -7.67
C SER A 57 -2.82 16.64 -7.68
N ASN A 58 -2.99 15.87 -6.60
CA ASN A 58 -2.53 14.48 -6.51
C ASN A 58 -3.52 13.49 -7.17
N LEU A 59 -4.81 13.84 -7.24
CA LEU A 59 -5.89 12.95 -7.65
C LEU A 59 -5.79 12.48 -9.11
N ASN A 60 -5.00 13.16 -9.94
CA ASN A 60 -4.79 12.79 -11.35
C ASN A 60 -3.88 11.56 -11.53
N ARG A 61 -3.10 11.18 -10.50
CA ARG A 61 -2.09 10.10 -10.61
C ARG A 61 -1.95 9.23 -9.37
N GLN A 62 -2.68 9.53 -8.29
CA GLN A 62 -2.63 8.80 -7.02
C GLN A 62 -4.01 8.21 -6.74
N PHE A 63 -4.34 7.11 -7.43
CA PHE A 63 -5.70 6.54 -7.48
C PHE A 63 -6.22 6.00 -6.14
N LEU A 64 -5.35 5.81 -5.13
CA LEU A 64 -5.77 5.45 -3.77
C LEU A 64 -6.49 6.61 -3.07
N PHE A 65 -6.42 7.83 -3.61
CA PHE A 65 -6.99 9.03 -3.02
C PHE A 65 -8.21 9.52 -3.80
N GLN A 66 -9.14 10.14 -3.08
CA GLN A 66 -10.38 10.67 -3.62
C GLN A 66 -10.59 12.08 -3.08
N LYS A 67 -11.51 12.84 -3.70
CA LYS A 67 -11.77 14.24 -3.31
C LYS A 67 -12.11 14.41 -1.83
N GLN A 68 -12.84 13.46 -1.25
CA GLN A 68 -13.18 13.45 0.19
C GLN A 68 -11.99 13.21 1.12
N HIS A 69 -10.83 12.81 0.59
CA HIS A 69 -9.62 12.55 1.36
C HIS A 69 -8.65 13.73 1.38
N VAL A 70 -8.92 14.81 0.64
CA VAL A 70 -8.06 16.00 0.60
C VAL A 70 -7.84 16.54 2.01
N GLY A 71 -6.58 16.84 2.35
CA GLY A 71 -6.14 17.28 3.67
C GLY A 71 -5.83 16.15 4.67
N ARG A 72 -6.18 14.89 4.36
CA ARG A 72 -5.82 13.73 5.20
C ARG A 72 -4.41 13.23 4.87
N SER A 73 -3.81 12.48 5.79
CA SER A 73 -2.51 11.82 5.59
C SER A 73 -2.51 10.88 4.38
N LYS A 74 -1.49 10.97 3.51
CA LYS A 74 -1.32 10.02 2.42
C LYS A 74 -1.07 8.60 2.95
N ALA A 75 -0.28 8.46 4.01
CA ALA A 75 0.04 7.16 4.60
C ALA A 75 -1.23 6.47 5.14
N GLU A 76 -2.05 7.18 5.92
CA GLU A 76 -3.26 6.58 6.50
C GLU A 76 -4.30 6.22 5.45
N VAL A 77 -4.58 7.11 4.51
CA VAL A 77 -5.59 6.87 3.47
C VAL A 77 -5.12 5.81 2.48
N SER A 78 -3.81 5.74 2.17
CA SER A 78 -3.29 4.68 1.29
C SER A 78 -3.46 3.30 1.93
N ARG A 79 -3.24 3.18 3.25
CA ARG A 79 -3.59 1.99 4.04
C ARG A 79 -5.07 1.65 3.94
N GLU A 80 -5.96 2.60 4.24
CA GLU A 80 -7.42 2.39 4.19
C GLU A 80 -7.88 1.87 2.83
N SER A 81 -7.43 2.54 1.76
CA SER A 81 -7.74 2.17 0.39
C SER A 81 -7.13 0.81 0.01
N ALA A 82 -5.90 0.52 0.43
CA ALA A 82 -5.23 -0.74 0.11
C ALA A 82 -5.91 -1.95 0.77
N LEU A 83 -6.39 -1.80 2.02
CA LEU A 83 -7.13 -2.84 2.73
C LEU A 83 -8.44 -3.24 2.04
N ARG A 84 -8.99 -2.39 1.17
CA ARG A 84 -10.15 -2.74 0.34
C ARG A 84 -9.82 -3.79 -0.72
N PHE A 85 -8.56 -3.88 -1.17
CA PHE A 85 -8.12 -4.90 -2.12
C PHE A 85 -7.91 -6.25 -1.44
N ASN A 86 -7.27 -6.24 -0.26
CA ASN A 86 -7.07 -7.42 0.57
C ASN A 86 -7.23 -7.08 2.06
N PRO A 87 -8.41 -7.35 2.66
CA PRO A 87 -8.66 -7.09 4.07
C PRO A 87 -7.80 -7.92 5.04
N LYS A 88 -7.09 -8.95 4.56
CA LYS A 88 -6.21 -9.80 5.39
C LYS A 88 -4.82 -9.21 5.58
N ALA A 89 -4.42 -8.23 4.76
CA ALA A 89 -3.12 -7.60 4.91
C ALA A 89 -3.05 -6.83 6.23
N ASN A 90 -1.97 -7.00 6.96
CA ASN A 90 -1.56 -6.15 8.05
C ASN A 90 -0.77 -4.97 7.48
N ILE A 91 -1.40 -3.80 7.42
CA ILE A 91 -0.76 -2.58 6.93
C ILE A 91 -0.65 -1.57 8.08
N LYS A 92 0.56 -1.14 8.41
CA LYS A 92 0.81 -0.06 9.37
C LYS A 92 1.18 1.22 8.62
N ALA A 93 0.56 2.34 9.00
CA ALA A 93 0.79 3.64 8.37
C ALA A 93 1.50 4.59 9.36
N TYR A 94 2.47 5.34 8.84
CA TYR A 94 3.19 6.38 9.57
C TYR A 94 3.11 7.68 8.78
N HIS A 95 2.55 8.71 9.40
CA HIS A 95 2.62 10.07 8.88
C HIS A 95 3.91 10.73 9.40
N ASP A 96 5.03 10.42 8.76
CA ASP A 96 6.36 10.88 9.21
C ASP A 96 7.36 10.88 8.04
N SER A 97 8.56 11.38 8.31
CA SER A 97 9.72 11.38 7.41
C SER A 97 10.78 10.38 7.86
N ILE A 98 11.61 9.91 6.92
CA ILE A 98 12.79 9.10 7.23
C ILE A 98 13.98 10.06 7.40
N THR A 99 14.48 10.17 8.62
CA THR A 99 15.66 10.98 8.96
C THR A 99 16.71 10.13 9.67
N THR A 100 17.98 10.40 9.40
CA THR A 100 19.15 9.84 10.12
C THR A 100 19.62 10.76 11.22
#